data_AF-A0A352GM49-F1
#
_entry.id   AF-A0A352GM49-F1
#
_cell.length_a   1.000
_cell.length_b   1.000
_cell.length_c   1.000
_cell.angle_alpha   90.00
_cell.angle_beta   90.00
_cell.angle_gamma   90.00
#
_symmetry.space_group_name_H-M   'P 1'
#
loop_
_entity.id
_entity.type
_entity.pdbx_description
1 polymer ?
#
loop_
_entity_poly.entity_id
_entity_poly.type
_entity_poly.pdbx_seq_one_letter_code
_entity_poly.pdbx_strand_id
1 'polypeptide(L)'
;MPPGPLALIDGGAELTFKDGALSGIAEGVPWAARAGHLVAEVDGTVLLIPADAVTIAPDRNMAGEPRDTVTFKTATPSATGSLDLTATLPVARTLGALMRAAQMAGAMEGAVTLAVQHAGDREQFGRPIAKFQAIQQMLARAAARAAQARSAAETAFLALDRAGGDLTDAEWDVAAAKVVAGEAAEIVYDAAHQTHGAIGFTYEHELHFTTRRLWAWRGEFGAETYWAGEIGRRVLARGADNLWPDLTARQKG
;
A
#
# COMPACT_ATOMS: atom_id res chain seq x y z
N MET A 1 -5.27 -22.82 10.70
CA MET A 1 -5.71 -21.88 9.64
C MET A 1 -6.72 -22.59 8.75
N PRO A 2 -7.88 -21.98 8.46
CA PRO A 2 -8.88 -22.57 7.56
C PRO A 2 -8.34 -22.61 6.12
N PRO A 3 -8.80 -23.55 5.29
CA PRO A 3 -8.45 -23.59 3.88
C PRO A 3 -9.13 -22.44 3.12
N GLY A 4 -8.48 -21.98 2.04
CA GLY A 4 -9.04 -20.96 1.14
C GLY A 4 -8.56 -19.52 1.43
N PRO A 5 -9.04 -18.55 0.64
CA PRO A 5 -8.61 -17.16 0.74
C PRO A 5 -9.11 -16.49 2.02
N LEU A 6 -8.27 -15.60 2.56
CA LEU A 6 -8.55 -14.74 3.71
C LEU A 6 -8.58 -13.28 3.25
N ALA A 7 -9.45 -12.48 3.84
CA ALA A 7 -9.43 -11.03 3.68
C ALA A 7 -8.95 -10.37 4.98
N LEU A 8 -7.96 -9.49 4.86
CA LEU A 8 -7.43 -8.72 5.97
C LEU A 8 -8.20 -7.40 6.10
N ILE A 9 -8.68 -7.12 7.30
CA ILE A 9 -9.29 -5.84 7.64
C ILE A 9 -8.19 -4.90 8.13
N ASP A 10 -8.12 -3.71 7.54
CA ASP A 10 -7.21 -2.68 8.02
C ASP A 10 -7.62 -2.23 9.43
N GLY A 11 -6.64 -1.95 10.29
CA GLY A 11 -6.84 -1.51 11.68
C GLY A 11 -7.45 -0.10 11.83
N GLY A 12 -7.98 0.48 10.75
CA GLY A 12 -8.73 1.74 10.77
C GLY A 12 -10.24 1.57 10.85
N ALA A 13 -10.73 0.33 10.87
CA ALA A 13 -12.14 0.05 11.04
C ALA A 13 -12.60 0.37 12.47
N GLU A 14 -13.82 0.89 12.60
CA GLU A 14 -14.46 1.13 13.89
C GLU A 14 -15.00 -0.19 14.43
N LEU A 15 -14.11 -1.02 14.96
CA LEU A 15 -14.42 -2.33 15.50
C LEU A 15 -14.29 -2.34 17.02
N THR A 16 -15.22 -3.05 17.67
CA THR A 16 -15.19 -3.29 19.12
C THR A 16 -15.34 -4.79 19.37
N PHE A 17 -14.39 -5.35 20.12
CA PHE A 17 -14.43 -6.74 20.55
C PHE A 17 -14.66 -6.80 22.06
N LYS A 18 -15.83 -7.32 22.47
CA LYS A 18 -16.22 -7.40 23.88
C LYS A 18 -17.05 -8.65 24.12
N ASP A 19 -16.85 -9.29 25.27
CA ASP A 19 -17.60 -10.47 25.71
C ASP A 19 -17.62 -11.60 24.65
N GLY A 20 -16.52 -11.75 23.89
CA GLY A 20 -16.36 -12.76 22.84
C GLY A 20 -17.08 -12.45 21.52
N ALA A 21 -17.64 -11.25 21.36
CA ALA A 21 -18.34 -10.82 20.15
C ALA A 21 -17.69 -9.58 19.53
N LEU A 22 -17.56 -9.59 18.21
CA LEU A 22 -17.11 -8.46 17.40
C LEU A 22 -18.33 -7.69 16.86
N SER A 23 -18.28 -6.38 16.97
CA SER A 23 -19.29 -5.46 16.45
C SER A 23 -18.62 -4.26 15.78
N GLY A 24 -19.31 -3.61 14.85
CA GLY A 24 -18.81 -2.44 14.13
C GLY A 24 -18.90 -2.57 12.60
N ILE A 25 -18.21 -1.67 11.91
CA ILE A 25 -18.19 -1.61 10.43
C ILE A 25 -16.74 -1.48 9.96
N ALA A 26 -16.39 -2.28 8.96
CA ALA A 26 -15.13 -2.17 8.23
C ALA A 26 -15.43 -1.84 6.76
N GLU A 27 -14.98 -0.69 6.30
CA GLU A 27 -15.13 -0.26 4.91
C GLU A 27 -13.88 -0.63 4.09
N GLY A 28 -14.08 -0.85 2.79
CA GLY A 28 -12.99 -1.05 1.86
C GLY A 28 -12.19 -2.34 2.08
N VAL A 29 -12.80 -3.39 2.62
CA VAL A 29 -12.13 -4.66 2.91
C VAL A 29 -11.83 -5.39 1.60
N PRO A 30 -10.55 -5.66 1.27
CA PRO A 30 -10.19 -6.23 -0.02
C PRO A 30 -10.69 -7.68 -0.12
N TRP A 31 -11.53 -7.92 -1.14
CA TRP A 31 -12.02 -9.27 -1.51
C TRP A 31 -12.85 -10.00 -0.43
N ALA A 32 -13.47 -9.28 0.52
CA ALA A 32 -14.23 -9.90 1.62
C ALA A 32 -15.34 -10.84 1.14
N ALA A 33 -16.11 -10.45 0.11
CA ALA A 33 -17.20 -11.24 -0.45
C ALA A 33 -16.73 -12.55 -1.12
N ARG A 34 -15.42 -12.71 -1.34
CA ARG A 34 -14.80 -13.92 -1.92
C ARG A 34 -13.92 -14.67 -0.92
N ALA A 35 -13.77 -14.15 0.30
CA ALA A 35 -12.98 -14.79 1.34
C ALA A 35 -13.84 -15.79 2.11
N GLY A 36 -13.24 -16.89 2.57
CA GLY A 36 -13.91 -17.81 3.49
C GLY A 36 -13.93 -17.26 4.92
N HIS A 37 -12.90 -16.47 5.27
CA HIS A 37 -12.78 -15.84 6.58
C HIS A 37 -12.16 -14.45 6.46
N LEU A 38 -12.48 -13.61 7.43
CA LEU A 38 -11.92 -12.29 7.63
C LEU A 38 -10.95 -12.33 8.81
N VAL A 39 -9.88 -11.55 8.72
CA VAL A 39 -8.91 -11.37 9.80
C VAL A 39 -8.99 -9.92 10.26
N ALA A 40 -9.28 -9.72 11.54
CA ALA A 40 -9.30 -8.40 12.18
C ALA A 40 -8.31 -8.38 13.35
N GLU A 41 -7.82 -7.19 13.66
CA GLU A 41 -7.00 -6.89 14.82
C GLU A 41 -7.72 -5.83 15.66
N VAL A 42 -8.02 -6.14 16.91
CA VAL A 42 -8.66 -5.21 17.86
C VAL A 42 -7.91 -5.30 19.20
N ASP A 43 -7.33 -4.19 19.65
CA ASP A 43 -6.59 -4.09 20.92
C ASP A 43 -5.55 -5.21 21.12
N GLY A 44 -4.78 -5.54 20.07
CA GLY A 44 -3.78 -6.61 20.07
C GLY A 44 -4.33 -8.04 20.03
N THR A 45 -5.65 -8.19 19.94
CA THR A 45 -6.31 -9.48 19.72
C THR A 45 -6.56 -9.67 18.23
N VAL A 46 -6.03 -10.76 17.68
CA VAL A 46 -6.30 -11.21 16.31
C VAL A 46 -7.54 -12.09 16.32
N LEU A 47 -8.50 -11.75 15.47
CA LEU A 47 -9.78 -12.41 15.35
C LEU A 47 -9.88 -13.02 13.96
N LEU A 48 -10.25 -14.30 13.91
CA LEU A 48 -10.61 -14.99 12.67
C LEU A 48 -12.13 -15.12 12.63
N ILE A 49 -12.78 -14.45 11.68
CA ILE A 49 -14.24 -14.38 11.59
C ILE A 49 -14.71 -15.11 10.33
N PRO A 50 -15.59 -16.12 10.43
CA PRO A 50 -16.23 -16.72 9.25
C PRO A 50 -16.99 -15.67 8.43
N ALA A 51 -16.83 -15.69 7.11
CA ALA A 51 -17.47 -14.69 6.25
C ALA A 51 -19.02 -14.80 6.23
N ASP A 52 -19.56 -15.98 6.56
CA ASP A 52 -21.00 -16.23 6.70
C ASP A 52 -21.59 -15.74 8.05
N ALA A 53 -20.74 -15.35 9.00
CA ALA A 53 -21.14 -14.78 10.29
C ALA A 53 -21.37 -13.26 10.23
N VAL A 54 -21.18 -12.63 9.07
CA VAL A 54 -21.24 -11.16 8.87
C VAL A 54 -22.07 -10.79 7.65
N THR A 55 -22.44 -9.51 7.56
CA THR A 55 -23.07 -8.97 6.34
C THR A 55 -22.00 -8.29 5.49
N ILE A 56 -21.88 -8.71 4.23
CA ILE A 56 -20.92 -8.14 3.27
C ILE A 56 -21.70 -7.47 2.15
N ALA A 57 -21.49 -6.16 1.99
CA ALA A 57 -21.99 -5.38 0.88
C ALA A 57 -20.86 -5.22 -0.17
N PRO A 58 -20.99 -5.84 -1.36
CA PRO A 58 -19.94 -5.75 -2.37
C PRO A 58 -19.74 -4.32 -2.88
N ASP A 59 -18.48 -3.90 -3.00
CA ASP A 59 -18.11 -2.61 -3.59
C ASP A 59 -16.75 -2.71 -4.30
N ARG A 60 -16.32 -1.66 -5.01
CA ARG A 60 -15.09 -1.65 -5.80
C ARG A 60 -14.34 -0.33 -5.64
N ASN A 61 -13.02 -0.42 -5.56
CA ASN A 61 -12.19 0.77 -5.68
C ASN A 61 -12.21 1.35 -7.10
N MET A 62 -11.56 2.49 -7.26
CA MET A 62 -11.39 3.13 -8.56
C MET A 62 -10.64 2.28 -9.59
N ALA A 63 -9.98 1.18 -9.23
CA ALA A 63 -9.38 0.24 -10.19
C ALA A 63 -10.32 -0.92 -10.57
N GLY A 64 -11.54 -0.94 -10.03
CA GLY A 64 -12.51 -2.01 -10.23
C GLY A 64 -12.25 -3.25 -9.36
N GLU A 65 -11.31 -3.18 -8.42
CA GLU A 65 -10.98 -4.29 -7.51
C GLU A 65 -11.97 -4.32 -6.34
N PRO A 66 -12.42 -5.51 -5.89
CA PRO A 66 -13.34 -5.63 -4.76
C PRO A 66 -12.81 -4.97 -3.48
N ARG A 67 -13.60 -4.09 -2.90
CA ARG A 67 -13.35 -3.37 -1.65
C ARG A 67 -14.68 -3.28 -0.90
N ASP A 68 -15.06 -4.40 -0.31
CA ASP A 68 -16.41 -4.60 0.19
C ASP A 68 -16.57 -3.95 1.58
N THR A 69 -17.79 -3.57 1.92
CA THR A 69 -18.12 -3.10 3.28
C THR A 69 -18.63 -4.28 4.10
N VAL A 70 -18.01 -4.50 5.26
CA VAL A 70 -18.36 -5.59 6.18
C VAL A 70 -19.00 -5.00 7.43
N THR A 71 -20.20 -5.46 7.76
CA THR A 71 -20.93 -5.09 8.97
C THR A 71 -20.96 -6.25 9.96
N PHE A 72 -20.49 -5.98 11.17
CA PHE A 72 -20.48 -6.88 12.31
C PHE A 72 -21.58 -6.44 13.29
N LYS A 73 -22.62 -7.25 13.44
CA LYS A 73 -23.65 -7.00 14.49
C LYS A 73 -23.17 -7.54 15.83
N THR A 74 -22.98 -8.86 15.89
CA THR A 74 -22.45 -9.62 17.03
C THR A 74 -21.78 -10.89 16.49
N ALA A 75 -20.70 -10.73 15.75
CA ALA A 75 -20.02 -11.84 15.10
C ALA A 75 -19.09 -12.54 16.10
N THR A 76 -19.23 -13.86 16.25
CA THR A 76 -18.32 -14.65 17.09
C THR A 76 -17.14 -15.13 16.24
N PRO A 77 -15.88 -14.80 16.62
CA PRO A 77 -14.71 -15.34 15.95
C PRO A 77 -14.67 -16.87 16.06
N SER A 78 -14.27 -17.56 14.99
CA SER A 78 -14.02 -19.00 15.02
C SER A 78 -12.67 -19.35 15.67
N ALA A 79 -11.76 -18.39 15.73
CA ALA A 79 -10.53 -18.47 16.50
C ALA A 79 -10.06 -17.07 16.93
N THR A 80 -9.32 -17.03 18.03
CA THR A 80 -8.67 -15.82 18.55
C THR A 80 -7.20 -16.09 18.84
N GLY A 81 -6.35 -15.10 18.63
CA GLY A 81 -4.95 -15.12 19.03
C GLY A 81 -4.54 -13.78 19.62
N SER A 82 -3.42 -13.75 20.33
CA SER A 82 -2.79 -12.51 20.81
C SER A 82 -1.56 -12.21 19.97
N LEU A 83 -1.40 -10.96 19.56
CA LEU A 83 -0.12 -10.45 19.11
C LEU A 83 0.66 -9.96 20.32
N ASP A 84 1.95 -10.26 20.35
CA ASP A 84 2.85 -9.57 21.28
C ASP A 84 3.04 -8.15 20.73
N LEU A 85 2.46 -7.16 21.42
CA LEU A 85 2.39 -5.76 20.99
C LEU A 85 3.71 -5.00 21.23
N THR A 86 4.87 -5.65 21.03
CA THR A 86 6.14 -4.92 21.00
C THR A 86 6.18 -3.93 19.84
N ALA A 87 5.45 -4.24 18.77
CA ALA A 87 5.14 -3.33 17.68
C ALA A 87 4.25 -2.18 18.18
N THR A 88 4.62 -0.95 17.81
CA THR A 88 3.88 0.27 18.21
C THR A 88 2.70 0.57 17.28
N LEU A 89 2.65 -0.08 16.12
CA LEU A 89 1.61 0.08 15.12
C LEU A 89 0.76 -1.18 14.94
N PRO A 90 -0.50 -1.02 14.50
CA PRO A 90 -1.34 -2.17 14.15
C PRO A 90 -0.65 -3.05 13.12
N VAL A 91 -0.43 -4.32 13.45
CA VAL A 91 0.33 -5.28 12.65
C VAL A 91 -0.29 -5.45 11.28
N ALA A 92 -1.61 -5.59 11.22
CA ALA A 92 -2.36 -5.73 9.96
C ALA A 92 -2.14 -4.53 9.03
N ARG A 93 -2.14 -3.31 9.58
CA ARG A 93 -1.92 -2.09 8.81
C ARG A 93 -0.48 -2.00 8.29
N THR A 94 0.50 -2.30 9.12
CA THR A 94 1.92 -2.26 8.75
C THR A 94 2.24 -3.26 7.65
N LEU A 95 1.80 -4.52 7.78
CA LEU A 95 2.00 -5.52 6.74
C LEU A 95 1.26 -5.16 5.44
N GLY A 96 0.03 -4.66 5.54
CA GLY A 96 -0.71 -4.17 4.39
C GLY A 96 -0.01 -3.02 3.67
N ALA A 97 0.56 -2.07 4.41
CA ALA A 97 1.33 -0.95 3.85
C ALA A 97 2.60 -1.43 3.14
N LEU A 98 3.33 -2.40 3.73
CA LEU A 98 4.49 -3.02 3.10
C LEU A 98 4.13 -3.66 1.75
N MET A 99 3.05 -4.46 1.72
CA MET A 99 2.55 -5.07 0.47
C MET A 99 2.14 -4.01 -0.56
N ARG A 100 1.44 -2.95 -0.12
CA ARG A 100 1.04 -1.86 -1.02
C ARG A 100 2.22 -1.09 -1.56
N ALA A 101 3.24 -0.80 -0.76
CA ALA A 101 4.45 -0.13 -1.24
C ALA A 101 5.11 -0.91 -2.39
N ALA A 102 5.21 -2.23 -2.26
CA ALA A 102 5.78 -3.10 -3.29
C ALA A 102 4.92 -3.18 -4.56
N GLN A 103 3.61 -3.34 -4.40
CA GLN A 103 2.67 -3.34 -5.53
C GLN A 103 2.67 -2.00 -6.28
N MET A 104 2.71 -0.89 -5.54
CA MET A 104 2.81 0.45 -6.12
C MET A 104 4.14 0.65 -6.85
N ALA A 105 5.25 0.14 -6.32
CA ALA A 105 6.55 0.16 -7.00
C ALA A 105 6.49 -0.56 -8.36
N GLY A 106 5.98 -1.79 -8.39
CA GLY A 106 5.82 -2.54 -9.65
C GLY A 106 4.85 -1.87 -10.64
N ALA A 107 3.76 -1.27 -10.13
CA ALA A 107 2.86 -0.48 -10.97
C ALA A 107 3.57 0.74 -11.58
N MET A 108 4.37 1.46 -10.79
CA MET A 108 5.13 2.60 -11.31
C MET A 108 6.14 2.18 -12.39
N GLU A 109 6.85 1.07 -12.20
CA GLU A 109 7.75 0.53 -13.22
C GLU A 109 7.01 0.19 -14.52
N GLY A 110 5.86 -0.49 -14.42
CA GLY A 110 5.03 -0.79 -15.59
C GLY A 110 4.55 0.47 -16.33
N ALA A 111 4.10 1.49 -15.59
CA ALA A 111 3.67 2.75 -16.18
C ALA A 111 4.82 3.50 -16.89
N VAL A 112 6.02 3.51 -16.29
CA VAL A 112 7.22 4.09 -16.92
C VAL A 112 7.61 3.33 -18.18
N THR A 113 7.59 1.99 -18.16
CA THR A 113 7.89 1.17 -19.34
C THR A 113 6.94 1.48 -20.50
N LEU A 114 5.63 1.52 -20.24
CA LEU A 114 4.63 1.88 -21.26
C LEU A 114 4.86 3.29 -21.81
N ALA A 115 5.18 4.25 -20.95
CA ALA A 115 5.43 5.63 -21.36
C ALA A 115 6.71 5.76 -22.21
N VAL A 116 7.80 5.08 -21.85
CA VAL A 116 9.03 5.06 -22.63
C VAL A 116 8.80 4.43 -24.01
N GLN A 117 8.06 3.32 -24.07
CA GLN A 117 7.71 2.67 -25.33
C GLN A 117 6.87 3.63 -26.20
N HIS A 118 5.79 4.19 -25.66
CA HIS A 118 4.95 5.14 -26.38
C HIS A 118 5.75 6.35 -26.89
N ALA A 119 6.68 6.86 -26.09
CA ALA A 119 7.52 7.99 -26.49
C ALA A 119 8.46 7.65 -27.66
N GLY A 120 8.92 6.40 -27.75
CA GLY A 120 9.73 5.90 -28.85
C GLY A 120 8.94 5.70 -30.14
N ASP A 121 7.71 5.21 -30.03
CA ASP A 121 6.86 4.87 -31.18
C ASP A 121 6.12 6.08 -31.75
N ARG A 122 5.74 7.05 -30.90
CA ARG A 122 4.94 8.20 -31.30
C ARG A 122 5.80 9.25 -31.99
N GLU A 123 5.52 9.52 -33.26
CA GLU A 123 6.14 10.62 -33.99
C GLU A 123 5.30 11.90 -33.99
N GLN A 124 5.95 13.03 -33.68
CA GLN A 124 5.40 14.38 -33.83
C GLN A 124 6.50 15.33 -34.26
N PHE A 125 6.16 16.33 -35.08
CA PHE A 125 7.11 17.27 -35.67
C PHE A 125 8.27 16.56 -36.38
N GLY A 126 7.95 15.47 -37.11
CA GLY A 126 8.89 14.75 -37.97
C GLY A 126 9.89 13.84 -37.25
N ARG A 127 9.69 13.51 -35.97
CA ARG A 127 10.54 12.58 -35.22
C ARG A 127 9.81 11.96 -34.01
N PRO A 128 10.34 10.86 -33.43
CA PRO A 128 9.84 10.32 -32.17
C PRO A 128 9.82 11.35 -31.04
N ILE A 129 8.77 11.34 -30.21
CA ILE A 129 8.64 12.30 -29.11
C ILE A 129 9.70 12.09 -28.03
N ALA A 130 10.28 10.89 -27.93
CA ALA A 130 11.45 10.60 -27.09
C ALA A 130 12.69 11.46 -27.42
N LYS A 131 12.72 12.17 -28.57
CA LYS A 131 13.81 13.11 -28.93
C LYS A 131 13.63 14.51 -28.36
N PHE A 132 12.49 14.85 -27.74
CA PHE A 132 12.28 16.14 -27.09
C PHE A 132 12.80 16.10 -25.65
N GLN A 133 13.65 17.08 -25.29
CA GLN A 133 14.27 17.17 -23.96
C GLN A 133 13.24 17.19 -22.82
N ALA A 134 12.10 17.86 -23.01
CA ALA A 134 11.03 17.89 -22.01
C ALA A 134 10.50 16.48 -21.67
N ILE A 135 10.28 15.64 -22.70
CA ILE A 135 9.85 14.25 -22.53
C ILE A 135 10.94 13.42 -21.84
N GLN A 136 12.20 13.59 -22.26
CA GLN A 136 13.33 12.88 -21.64
C GLN A 136 13.47 13.21 -20.16
N GLN A 137 13.44 14.48 -19.78
CA GLN A 137 13.57 14.92 -18.38
C GLN A 137 12.40 14.42 -17.53
N MET A 138 11.18 14.49 -18.06
CA MET A 138 9.98 14.00 -17.37
C MET A 138 10.04 12.49 -17.13
N LEU A 139 10.36 11.70 -18.16
CA LEU A 139 10.47 10.24 -18.05
C LEU A 139 11.66 9.82 -17.18
N ALA A 140 12.79 10.53 -17.25
CA ALA A 140 13.94 10.28 -16.38
C ALA A 140 13.60 10.51 -14.90
N ARG A 141 12.87 11.60 -14.60
CA ARG A 141 12.39 11.88 -13.24
C ARG A 141 11.41 10.81 -12.75
N ALA A 142 10.47 10.39 -13.59
CA ALA A 142 9.51 9.34 -13.26
C ALA A 142 10.21 7.99 -13.01
N ALA A 143 11.15 7.61 -13.86
CA ALA A 143 11.95 6.40 -13.70
C ALA A 143 12.78 6.43 -12.39
N ALA A 144 13.40 7.57 -12.07
CA ALA A 144 14.12 7.74 -10.81
C ALA A 144 13.20 7.58 -9.58
N ARG A 145 11.99 8.15 -9.63
CA ARG A 145 11.00 8.01 -8.55
C ARG A 145 10.50 6.57 -8.41
N ALA A 146 10.24 5.87 -9.51
CA ALA A 146 9.86 4.46 -9.49
C ALA A 146 10.97 3.60 -8.85
N ALA A 147 12.23 3.82 -9.24
CA ALA A 147 13.38 3.14 -8.66
C ALA A 147 13.55 3.43 -7.16
N GLN A 148 13.33 4.68 -6.73
CA GLN A 148 13.33 5.03 -5.30
C GLN A 148 12.26 4.28 -4.52
N ALA A 149 11.03 4.22 -5.02
CA ALA A 149 9.94 3.50 -4.38
C ALA A 149 10.21 1.99 -4.31
N ARG A 150 10.75 1.40 -5.37
CA ARG A 150 11.18 -0.01 -5.36
C ARG A 150 12.26 -0.25 -4.33
N SER A 151 13.32 0.55 -4.31
CA SER A 151 14.40 0.42 -3.35
C SER A 151 13.90 0.52 -1.91
N ALA A 152 13.00 1.46 -1.62
CA ALA A 152 12.44 1.62 -0.29
C ALA A 152 11.59 0.40 0.13
N ALA A 153 10.77 -0.13 -0.78
CA ALA A 153 10.00 -1.35 -0.53
C ALA A 153 10.91 -2.57 -0.27
N GLU A 154 11.95 -2.76 -1.10
CA GLU A 154 12.95 -3.82 -0.91
C GLU A 154 13.69 -3.68 0.43
N THR A 155 14.10 -2.46 0.80
CA THR A 155 14.70 -2.20 2.12
C THR A 155 13.78 -2.56 3.27
N ALA A 156 12.48 -2.23 3.18
CA ALA A 156 11.51 -2.57 4.21
C ALA A 156 11.31 -4.09 4.35
N PHE A 157 11.31 -4.84 3.24
CA PHE A 157 11.29 -6.30 3.28
C PHE A 157 12.56 -6.90 3.90
N LEU A 158 13.73 -6.39 3.54
CA LEU A 158 15.00 -6.84 4.11
C LEU A 158 15.06 -6.55 5.61
N ALA A 159 14.54 -5.41 6.06
CA ALA A 159 14.45 -5.09 7.48
C ALA A 159 13.57 -6.09 8.23
N LEU A 160 12.40 -6.44 7.68
CA LEU A 160 11.50 -7.44 8.27
C LEU A 160 12.12 -8.83 8.32
N ASP A 161 12.82 -9.24 7.26
CA ASP A 161 13.50 -10.54 7.19
C ASP A 161 14.64 -10.65 8.23
N ARG A 162 15.46 -9.60 8.35
CA ARG A 162 16.54 -9.52 9.35
C ARG A 162 16.04 -9.58 10.78
N ALA A 163 14.86 -9.00 11.03
CA ALA A 163 14.19 -9.04 12.32
C ALA A 163 13.51 -10.39 12.61
N GLY A 164 13.65 -11.39 11.73
CA GLY A 164 13.02 -12.70 11.90
C GLY A 164 11.49 -12.65 11.84
N GLY A 165 10.93 -11.64 11.17
CA GLY A 165 9.49 -11.37 11.14
C GLY A 165 8.98 -10.47 12.27
N ASP A 166 9.84 -10.00 13.17
CA ASP A 166 9.46 -8.97 14.14
C ASP A 166 9.30 -7.61 13.44
N LEU A 167 8.10 -7.06 13.51
CA LEU A 167 7.78 -5.79 12.88
C LEU A 167 8.42 -4.60 13.59
N THR A 168 8.71 -4.70 14.89
CA THR A 168 9.18 -3.59 15.73
C THR A 168 10.38 -2.86 15.12
N ASP A 169 11.32 -3.62 14.55
CA ASP A 169 12.52 -3.07 13.93
C ASP A 169 12.29 -2.57 12.49
N ALA A 170 11.30 -3.14 11.79
CA ALA A 170 10.98 -2.86 10.39
C ALA A 170 9.92 -1.76 10.18
N GLU A 171 9.14 -1.40 11.20
CA GLU A 171 8.05 -0.42 11.11
C GLU A 171 8.47 0.92 10.50
N TRP A 172 9.68 1.39 10.83
CA TRP A 172 10.22 2.63 10.27
C TRP A 172 10.44 2.51 8.76
N ASP A 173 11.04 1.41 8.32
CA ASP A 173 11.34 1.17 6.92
C ASP A 173 10.05 0.94 6.11
N VAL A 174 9.05 0.28 6.70
CA VAL A 174 7.70 0.15 6.13
C VAL A 174 7.03 1.52 5.97
N ALA A 175 7.08 2.35 7.01
CA ALA A 175 6.52 3.70 6.97
C ALA A 175 7.21 4.53 5.87
N ALA A 176 8.54 4.50 5.81
CA ALA A 176 9.33 5.19 4.80
C ALA A 176 8.99 4.70 3.38
N ALA A 177 8.90 3.38 3.19
CA ALA A 177 8.53 2.78 1.90
C ALA A 177 7.14 3.25 1.43
N LYS A 178 6.16 3.30 2.34
CA LYS A 178 4.81 3.74 2.01
C LYS A 178 4.75 5.24 1.69
N VAL A 179 5.51 6.08 2.41
CA VAL A 179 5.67 7.52 2.10
C VAL A 179 6.28 7.71 0.72
N VAL A 180 7.43 7.08 0.45
CA VAL A 180 8.15 7.21 -0.83
C VAL A 180 7.28 6.72 -2.00
N ALA A 181 6.59 5.59 -1.83
CA ALA A 181 5.68 5.08 -2.85
C ALA A 181 4.49 6.02 -3.11
N GLY A 182 3.90 6.59 -2.05
CA GLY A 182 2.79 7.56 -2.16
C GLY A 182 3.18 8.84 -2.89
N GLU A 183 4.35 9.42 -2.57
CA GLU A 183 4.86 10.62 -3.23
C GLU A 183 5.28 10.35 -4.69
N ALA A 184 5.89 9.20 -4.96
CA ALA A 184 6.31 8.81 -6.30
C ALA A 184 5.13 8.56 -7.24
N ALA A 185 4.00 8.07 -6.71
CA ALA A 185 2.83 7.70 -7.48
C ALA A 185 2.32 8.82 -8.38
N GLU A 186 2.24 10.05 -7.85
CA GLU A 186 1.75 11.22 -8.57
C GLU A 186 2.69 11.63 -9.71
N ILE A 187 3.99 11.66 -9.45
CA ILE A 187 5.01 12.02 -10.44
C ILE A 187 5.01 11.04 -11.61
N VAL A 188 4.87 9.74 -11.33
CA VAL A 188 4.81 8.69 -12.36
C VAL A 188 3.48 8.74 -13.11
N TYR A 189 2.36 8.95 -12.40
CA TYR A 189 1.05 9.12 -13.02
C TYR A 189 1.05 10.26 -14.05
N ASP A 190 1.55 11.43 -13.65
CA ASP A 190 1.60 12.62 -14.50
C ASP A 190 2.48 12.37 -15.72
N ALA A 191 3.71 11.86 -15.51
CA ALA A 191 4.63 11.59 -16.60
C ALA A 191 4.04 10.60 -17.61
N ALA A 192 3.40 9.53 -17.13
CA ALA A 192 2.82 8.51 -17.99
C ALA A 192 1.65 9.08 -18.82
N HIS A 193 0.70 9.80 -18.21
CA HIS A 193 -0.44 10.34 -18.96
C HIS A 193 -0.05 11.49 -19.87
N GLN A 194 0.85 12.38 -19.45
CA GLN A 194 1.34 13.46 -20.31
C GLN A 194 2.07 12.92 -21.54
N THR A 195 2.80 11.81 -21.40
CA THR A 195 3.48 11.15 -22.53
C THR A 195 2.50 10.56 -23.53
N HIS A 196 1.43 9.93 -23.06
CA HIS A 196 0.41 9.32 -23.93
C HIS A 196 -0.59 10.35 -24.48
N GLY A 197 -0.81 11.46 -23.78
CA GLY A 197 -1.89 12.40 -24.10
C GLY A 197 -3.26 11.74 -24.00
N ALA A 198 -4.17 12.07 -24.91
CA ALA A 198 -5.57 11.62 -24.85
C ALA A 198 -5.73 10.09 -24.82
N ILE A 199 -4.91 9.33 -25.56
CA ILE A 199 -5.03 7.85 -25.62
C ILE A 199 -4.78 7.21 -24.25
N GLY A 200 -3.94 7.83 -23.40
CA GLY A 200 -3.65 7.34 -22.06
C GLY A 200 -4.84 7.34 -21.10
N PHE A 201 -5.90 8.09 -21.43
CA PHE A 201 -7.14 8.15 -20.66
C PHE A 201 -8.26 7.26 -21.22
N THR A 202 -8.04 6.64 -22.38
CA THR A 202 -9.04 5.77 -23.02
C THR A 202 -9.07 4.39 -22.37
N TYR A 203 -10.19 3.67 -22.50
CA TYR A 203 -10.32 2.32 -21.95
C TYR A 203 -9.54 1.29 -22.76
N GLU A 204 -9.24 1.60 -24.02
CA GLU A 204 -8.55 0.75 -24.97
C GLU A 204 -7.04 0.65 -24.68
N HIS A 205 -6.46 1.66 -24.03
CA HIS A 205 -5.03 1.68 -23.72
C HIS A 205 -4.74 1.07 -22.35
N GLU A 206 -3.80 0.14 -22.26
CA GLU A 206 -3.53 -0.62 -21.03
C GLU A 206 -2.99 0.19 -19.84
N LEU A 207 -2.53 1.43 -20.07
CA LEU A 207 -2.01 2.33 -19.04
C LEU A 207 -2.97 2.47 -17.84
N HIS A 208 -4.28 2.53 -18.09
CA HIS A 208 -5.28 2.72 -17.04
C HIS A 208 -5.33 1.57 -16.04
N PHE A 209 -4.93 0.34 -16.43
CA PHE A 209 -4.87 -0.80 -15.51
C PHE A 209 -3.85 -0.58 -14.39
N THR A 210 -2.77 0.12 -14.70
CA THR A 210 -1.68 0.37 -13.78
C THR A 210 -1.93 1.63 -12.96
N THR A 211 -2.39 2.70 -13.62
CA THR A 211 -2.52 4.01 -12.99
C THR A 211 -3.75 4.13 -12.08
N ARG A 212 -4.86 3.45 -12.41
CA ARG A 212 -6.02 3.39 -11.50
C ARG A 212 -5.70 2.60 -10.23
N ARG A 213 -4.92 1.52 -10.33
CA ARG A 213 -4.45 0.74 -9.17
C ARG A 213 -3.53 1.56 -8.30
N LEU A 214 -2.57 2.27 -8.91
CA LEU A 214 -1.64 3.14 -8.20
C LEU A 214 -2.39 4.18 -7.33
N TRP A 215 -3.41 4.84 -7.90
CA TRP A 215 -4.25 5.77 -7.15
C TRP A 215 -5.11 5.10 -6.07
N ALA A 216 -5.70 3.94 -6.36
CA ALA A 216 -6.49 3.21 -5.38
C ALA A 216 -5.64 2.81 -4.18
N TRP A 217 -4.48 2.21 -4.43
CA TRP A 217 -3.59 1.65 -3.41
C TRP A 217 -2.86 2.71 -2.59
N ARG A 218 -2.74 3.95 -3.10
CA ARG A 218 -2.10 5.07 -2.40
C ARG A 218 -2.72 5.29 -1.02
N GLY A 219 -4.05 5.27 -0.92
CA GLY A 219 -4.78 5.49 0.34
C GLY A 219 -4.96 4.23 1.22
N GLU A 220 -4.73 3.03 0.69
CA GLU A 220 -4.95 1.80 1.42
C GLU A 220 -3.85 1.53 2.45
N PHE A 221 -4.27 1.02 3.62
CA PHE A 221 -3.40 0.73 4.78
C PHE A 221 -2.60 1.97 5.24
N GLY A 222 -3.25 3.13 5.22
CA GLY A 222 -2.65 4.42 5.55
C GLY A 222 -1.96 5.09 4.36
N ALA A 223 -2.39 6.30 4.05
CA ALA A 223 -1.75 7.16 3.04
C ALA A 223 -0.40 7.70 3.53
N GLU A 224 0.37 8.31 2.63
CA GLU A 224 1.67 8.90 2.94
C GLU A 224 1.62 9.89 4.12
N THR A 225 0.53 10.65 4.27
CA THR A 225 0.36 11.60 5.38
C THR A 225 0.26 10.92 6.75
N TYR A 226 -0.42 9.78 6.83
CA TYR A 226 -0.50 8.97 8.05
C TYR A 226 0.89 8.44 8.44
N TRP A 227 1.61 7.86 7.49
CA TRP A 227 2.93 7.27 7.72
C TRP A 227 4.02 8.31 7.99
N ALA A 228 3.97 9.46 7.32
CA ALA A 228 4.85 10.59 7.63
C ALA A 228 4.58 11.15 9.05
N GLY A 229 3.30 11.24 9.44
CA GLY A 229 2.93 11.62 10.81
C GLY A 229 3.44 10.63 11.86
N GLU A 230 3.43 9.33 11.53
CA GLU A 230 3.95 8.29 12.41
C GLU A 230 5.48 8.35 12.57
N ILE A 231 6.21 8.52 11.47
CA ILE A 231 7.65 8.82 11.49
C ILE A 231 7.90 10.04 12.38
N GLY A 232 7.16 11.13 12.17
CA GLY A 232 7.28 12.36 12.94
C GLY A 232 7.08 12.15 14.44
N ARG A 233 6.04 11.41 14.85
CA ARG A 233 5.78 11.08 16.26
C ARG A 233 6.96 10.34 16.90
N ARG A 234 7.56 9.37 16.19
CA ARG A 234 8.71 8.60 16.68
C ARG A 234 9.96 9.46 16.85
N VAL A 235 10.24 10.34 15.89
CA VAL A 235 11.37 11.28 15.97
C VAL A 235 11.20 12.22 17.16
N LEU A 236 9.99 12.76 17.35
CA LEU A 236 9.70 13.65 18.49
C LEU A 236 9.85 12.93 19.83
N ALA A 237 9.40 11.68 19.94
CA ALA A 237 9.50 10.89 21.17
C ALA A 237 10.96 10.58 21.56
N ARG A 238 11.86 10.44 20.58
CA ARG A 238 13.29 10.13 20.81
C ARG A 238 14.18 11.37 20.94
N GLY A 239 13.68 12.55 20.56
CA GLY A 239 14.44 13.80 20.51
C GLY A 239 15.18 14.00 19.18
N ALA A 240 15.15 15.23 18.66
CA ALA A 240 15.64 15.56 17.32
C ALA A 240 17.12 15.22 17.10
N ASP A 241 17.95 15.29 18.15
CA ASP A 241 19.39 15.03 18.09
C ASP A 241 19.72 13.56 17.76
N ASN A 242 18.77 12.64 17.96
CA ASN A 242 18.96 11.20 17.73
C ASN A 242 18.55 10.73 16.32
N LEU A 243 17.98 11.60 15.48
CA LEU A 243 17.51 11.24 14.15
C LEU A 243 18.64 10.70 13.24
N TRP A 244 19.75 11.44 13.15
CA TRP A 244 20.85 11.08 12.25
C TRP A 244 21.62 9.82 12.70
N PRO A 245 21.95 9.66 13.99
CA PRO A 245 22.50 8.41 14.50
C PRO A 245 21.63 7.18 14.20
N ASP A 246 20.31 7.28 14.40
CA ASP A 246 19.39 6.16 14.20
C ASP A 246 19.30 5.73 12.73
N LEU A 247 19.27 6.70 11.79
CA LEU A 247 19.26 6.41 10.36
C LEU A 247 20.54 5.70 9.90
N THR A 248 21.69 6.13 10.40
CA THR A 248 22.99 5.56 10.00
C THR A 248 23.27 4.20 10.66
N ALA A 249 22.69 3.91 11.83
CA ALA A 249 22.78 2.60 12.46
C ALA A 249 22.07 1.51 11.65
N ARG A 250 20.96 1.85 10.99
CA ARG A 250 20.16 0.94 10.14
C ARG A 250 20.88 0.47 8.86
N GLN A 251 21.88 1.21 8.38
CA GLN A 251 22.64 0.85 7.18
C GLN A 251 23.75 -0.19 7.40
N LYS A 252 24.11 -0.51 8.65
CA LYS A 252 25.27 -1.36 8.97
C LYS A 252 24.96 -2.86 9.11
N GLY A 253 23.71 -3.28 8.88
CA GLY A 253 23.29 -4.68 8.85
C GLY A 253 23.10 -5.22 7.45
#